data_AF-A0A0R2XQ41-F1
#
_entry.id   AF-A0A0R2XQ41-F1
#
_cell.length_a   1.000
_cell.length_b   1.000
_cell.length_c   1.000
_cell.angle_alpha   90.00
_cell.angle_beta   90.00
_cell.angle_gamma   90.00
#
_symmetry.space_group_name_H-M   'P 1'
#
loop_
_entity.id
_entity.type
_entity.pdbx_description
1 polymer ?
#
loop_
_entity_poly.entity_id
_entity_poly.type
_entity_poly.pdbx_seq_one_letter_code
_entity_poly.pdbx_strand_id
1 'polypeptide(L)'
;AQEGILNFASKIWGPQPVRALLSNFSDSCSFTFATAADANIFGVADLKGKRVTFVQGAPSLNNATAALLSYANLTWDDVTRVEVGGYNASIDAILNNRADAAGGACNSPPFLRVDASPRGLRFPALPHDDAEAIARVRQRLPWYVPHIAFEGPTLPAEGLEVFTSAYPLLVGLDTSEEAMVYSTVKIMHRHYEEYKDSAPGAMGWTFARQKLEQAFLPFHEGAIRYFKESGEWTPAAAAQNAKNLHRQAILKQAWDAFVPVAPDDYRDFEKAWLVARLTALEAAGLVTLADSL
;
A
#
# COMPACT_ATOMS: atom_id res chain seq x y z
N ALA A 1 -10.72 1.91 -3.01
CA ALA A 1 -11.88 2.56 -2.36
C ALA A 1 -11.93 4.06 -2.68
N GLN A 2 -11.10 4.92 -2.07
CA GLN A 2 -11.24 6.38 -2.26
C GLN A 2 -11.13 6.84 -3.71
N GLU A 3 -10.28 6.20 -4.49
CA GLU A 3 -10.01 6.60 -5.88
C GLU A 3 -11.10 6.14 -6.86
N GLY A 4 -12.05 5.29 -6.43
CA GLY A 4 -13.05 4.71 -7.34
C GLY A 4 -12.44 3.82 -8.42
N ILE A 5 -11.33 3.13 -8.14
CA ILE A 5 -10.60 2.27 -9.08
C ILE A 5 -10.74 0.79 -8.74
N LEU A 6 -10.30 -0.09 -9.64
CA LEU A 6 -10.39 -1.55 -9.48
C LEU A 6 -11.85 -1.95 -9.25
N ASN A 7 -12.15 -2.76 -8.23
CA ASN A 7 -13.53 -3.15 -7.90
C ASN A 7 -14.46 -1.97 -7.58
N PHE A 8 -13.91 -0.78 -7.29
CA PHE A 8 -14.68 0.44 -7.05
C PHE A 8 -14.97 1.25 -8.32
N ALA A 9 -14.39 0.89 -9.47
CA ALA A 9 -14.70 1.48 -10.78
C ALA A 9 -16.02 0.92 -11.35
N SER A 10 -17.04 0.84 -10.50
CA SER A 10 -18.32 0.23 -10.82
C SER A 10 -19.47 1.08 -10.29
N LYS A 11 -20.60 1.06 -11.02
CA LYS A 11 -21.79 1.89 -10.75
C LYS A 11 -22.33 1.77 -9.32
N ILE A 12 -22.16 0.61 -8.70
CA ILE A 12 -22.64 0.31 -7.33
C ILE A 12 -21.73 0.87 -6.23
N TRP A 13 -20.49 1.22 -6.55
CA TRP A 13 -19.49 1.66 -5.57
C TRP A 13 -19.03 3.09 -5.85
N GLY A 14 -18.19 3.28 -6.86
CA GLY A 14 -17.49 4.55 -7.10
C GLY A 14 -16.48 4.93 -6.01
N PRO A 15 -15.95 6.16 -6.06
CA PRO A 15 -15.13 6.74 -5.00
C PRO A 15 -15.78 6.67 -3.63
N GLN A 16 -15.08 6.11 -2.65
CA GLN A 16 -15.57 6.00 -1.27
C GLN A 16 -14.93 7.07 -0.36
N PRO A 17 -15.69 7.74 0.52
CA PRO A 17 -15.16 8.76 1.43
C PRO A 17 -14.45 8.14 2.65
N VAL A 18 -13.46 7.28 2.39
CA VAL A 18 -12.68 6.62 3.44
C VAL A 18 -11.89 7.67 4.24
N ARG A 19 -11.83 7.47 5.55
CA ARG A 19 -11.07 8.30 6.49
C ARG A 19 -10.06 7.46 7.25
N ALA A 20 -8.82 7.92 7.34
CA ALA A 20 -7.80 7.32 8.18
C ALA A 20 -8.07 7.62 9.66
N LEU A 21 -7.84 6.63 10.52
CA LEU A 21 -7.95 6.75 11.97
C LEU A 21 -6.56 6.63 12.61
N LEU A 22 -5.87 5.54 12.31
CA LEU A 22 -4.57 5.21 12.87
C LEU A 22 -3.81 4.33 11.87
N SER A 23 -2.51 4.60 11.69
CA SER A 23 -1.61 3.86 10.81
C SER A 23 -0.69 2.94 11.61
N ASN A 24 -0.34 1.76 11.09
CA ASN A 24 0.74 0.94 11.62
C ASN A 24 1.95 0.98 10.69
N PHE A 25 3.07 1.49 11.18
CA PHE A 25 4.38 1.41 10.51
C PHE A 25 5.38 0.66 11.40
N SER A 26 5.37 -0.67 11.35
CA SER A 26 6.25 -1.51 12.17
C SER A 26 7.72 -1.44 11.75
N ASP A 27 8.58 -2.22 12.42
CA ASP A 27 9.96 -2.45 11.99
C ASP A 27 10.07 -3.49 10.86
N SER A 28 8.93 -3.97 10.37
CA SER A 28 8.85 -4.81 9.17
C SER A 28 8.42 -3.98 7.97
N CYS A 29 8.61 -4.51 6.76
CA CYS A 29 8.01 -3.93 5.57
C CYS A 29 6.58 -4.45 5.35
N SER A 30 5.64 -3.57 4.99
CA SER A 30 4.27 -3.98 4.66
C SER A 30 4.19 -4.80 3.38
N PHE A 31 5.13 -4.56 2.45
CA PHE A 31 5.21 -5.27 1.18
C PHE A 31 6.58 -5.04 0.52
N THR A 32 7.28 -6.13 0.20
CA THR A 32 8.46 -6.14 -0.66
C THR A 32 8.52 -7.43 -1.48
N PHE A 33 9.57 -7.63 -2.28
CA PHE A 33 9.85 -8.91 -2.92
C PHE A 33 10.48 -9.90 -1.95
N ALA A 34 9.90 -11.09 -1.85
CA ALA A 34 10.52 -12.28 -1.28
C ALA A 34 10.93 -13.22 -2.40
N THR A 35 12.19 -13.62 -2.42
CA THR A 35 12.79 -14.38 -3.52
C THR A 35 13.42 -15.67 -3.02
N ALA A 36 13.50 -16.67 -3.90
CA ALA A 36 14.35 -17.83 -3.64
C ALA A 36 15.81 -17.38 -3.60
N ALA A 37 16.55 -17.76 -2.55
CA ALA A 37 17.96 -17.36 -2.42
C ALA A 37 18.83 -17.91 -3.56
N ASP A 38 18.48 -19.10 -4.08
CA ASP A 38 19.12 -19.74 -5.23
C ASP A 38 18.87 -19.03 -6.59
N ALA A 39 17.92 -18.10 -6.66
CA ALA A 39 17.59 -17.38 -7.90
C ALA A 39 18.53 -16.19 -8.18
N ASN A 40 19.44 -15.88 -7.25
CA ASN A 40 20.45 -14.81 -7.35
C ASN A 40 19.86 -13.41 -7.62
N ILE A 41 18.76 -13.07 -6.93
CA ILE A 41 18.11 -11.76 -7.01
C ILE A 41 18.53 -10.94 -5.79
N PHE A 42 19.41 -9.94 -5.97
CA PHE A 42 19.93 -9.10 -4.89
C PHE A 42 19.29 -7.70 -4.87
N GLY A 43 18.88 -7.22 -6.05
CA GLY A 43 18.09 -6.00 -6.20
C GLY A 43 16.95 -6.19 -7.20
N VAL A 44 16.11 -5.16 -7.33
CA VAL A 44 14.94 -5.20 -8.23
C VAL A 44 15.34 -5.43 -9.69
N ALA A 45 16.48 -4.89 -10.15
CA ALA A 45 16.95 -5.06 -11.53
C ALA A 45 17.16 -6.53 -11.92
N ASP A 46 17.53 -7.39 -10.96
CA ASP A 46 17.76 -8.82 -11.18
C ASP A 46 16.47 -9.62 -11.44
N LEU A 47 15.30 -9.00 -11.23
CA LEU A 47 14.01 -9.61 -11.53
C LEU A 47 13.74 -9.72 -13.04
N LYS A 48 14.50 -9.00 -13.88
CA LYS A 48 14.34 -9.07 -15.34
C LYS A 48 14.49 -10.51 -15.84
N GLY A 49 13.46 -11.00 -16.53
CA GLY A 49 13.34 -12.37 -17.02
C GLY A 49 13.05 -13.43 -15.96
N LYS A 50 12.96 -13.07 -14.67
CA LYS A 50 12.63 -14.02 -13.59
C LYS A 50 11.14 -14.32 -13.54
N ARG A 51 10.78 -15.41 -12.87
CA ARG A 51 9.40 -15.84 -12.70
C ARG A 51 8.80 -15.17 -11.47
N VAL A 52 7.89 -14.22 -11.68
CA VAL A 52 7.27 -13.44 -10.61
C VAL A 52 5.80 -13.84 -10.51
N THR A 53 5.36 -14.19 -9.31
CA THR A 53 3.97 -14.61 -9.09
C THR A 53 3.00 -13.45 -9.30
N PHE A 54 1.89 -13.75 -9.98
CA PHE A 54 0.75 -12.86 -10.17
C PHE A 54 -0.47 -13.51 -9.51
N VAL A 55 -1.04 -12.86 -8.50
CA VAL A 55 -2.09 -13.45 -7.66
C VAL A 55 -3.46 -13.05 -8.19
N GLN A 56 -4.24 -14.03 -8.64
CA GLN A 56 -5.56 -13.79 -9.22
C GLN A 56 -6.50 -13.16 -8.18
N GLY A 57 -7.24 -12.13 -8.61
CA GLY A 57 -8.18 -11.42 -7.74
C GLY A 57 -7.56 -10.59 -6.62
N ALA A 58 -6.23 -10.42 -6.59
CA ALA A 58 -5.52 -9.68 -5.54
C ALA A 58 -4.79 -8.44 -6.12
N PRO A 59 -5.52 -7.43 -6.64
CA PRO A 59 -4.90 -6.26 -7.26
C PRO A 59 -4.00 -5.47 -6.30
N SER A 60 -4.27 -5.51 -4.99
CA SER A 60 -3.39 -4.92 -3.99
C SER A 60 -1.96 -5.48 -4.04
N LEU A 61 -1.80 -6.80 -4.22
CA LEU A 61 -0.49 -7.43 -4.31
C LEU A 61 0.16 -7.13 -5.66
N ASN A 62 -0.61 -7.25 -6.75
CA ASN A 62 -0.07 -7.11 -8.10
C ASN A 62 0.32 -5.64 -8.42
N ASN A 63 -0.42 -4.66 -7.91
CA ASN A 63 -0.11 -3.24 -8.09
C ASN A 63 1.09 -2.83 -7.24
N ALA A 64 1.21 -3.39 -6.02
CA ALA A 64 2.41 -3.22 -5.20
C ALA A 64 3.65 -3.82 -5.88
N THR A 65 3.54 -5.02 -6.46
CA THR A 65 4.59 -5.61 -7.28
C THR A 65 4.95 -4.73 -8.48
N ALA A 66 3.96 -4.25 -9.24
CA ALA A 66 4.19 -3.36 -10.38
C ALA A 66 4.91 -2.07 -9.98
N ALA A 67 4.52 -1.47 -8.84
CA ALA A 67 5.17 -0.29 -8.31
C ALA A 67 6.62 -0.58 -7.93
N LEU A 68 6.90 -1.69 -7.24
CA LEU A 68 8.28 -2.04 -6.88
C LEU A 68 9.13 -2.44 -8.09
N LEU A 69 8.58 -3.10 -9.12
CA LEU A 69 9.30 -3.36 -10.38
C LEU A 69 9.80 -2.05 -11.00
N SER A 70 8.98 -1.00 -10.94
CA SER A 70 9.33 0.29 -11.51
C SER A 70 10.52 1.00 -10.86
N TYR A 71 10.90 0.58 -9.64
CA TYR A 71 12.14 1.02 -9.01
C TYR A 71 13.33 0.86 -9.97
N ALA A 72 13.40 -0.25 -10.70
CA ALA A 72 14.45 -0.54 -11.68
C ALA A 72 14.02 -0.33 -13.14
N ASN A 73 13.02 0.52 -13.40
CA ASN A 73 12.41 0.71 -14.73
C ASN A 73 11.84 -0.58 -15.34
N LEU A 74 11.52 -1.58 -14.51
CA LEU A 74 10.88 -2.81 -14.98
C LEU A 74 9.37 -2.66 -14.95
N THR A 75 8.74 -3.37 -15.87
CA THR A 75 7.31 -3.62 -15.89
C THR A 75 7.06 -5.11 -15.77
N TRP A 76 5.79 -5.47 -15.73
CA TRP A 76 5.41 -6.87 -15.82
C TRP A 76 5.83 -7.56 -17.14
N ASP A 77 6.05 -6.81 -18.22
CA ASP A 77 6.49 -7.37 -19.50
C ASP A 77 7.99 -7.74 -19.47
N ASP A 78 8.73 -7.21 -18.50
CA ASP A 78 10.13 -7.53 -18.27
C ASP A 78 10.32 -8.78 -17.41
N VAL A 79 9.24 -9.40 -16.92
CA VAL A 79 9.28 -10.61 -16.07
C VAL A 79 8.36 -11.70 -16.62
N THR A 80 8.59 -12.94 -16.23
CA THR A 80 7.65 -14.04 -16.54
C THR A 80 6.57 -14.09 -15.47
N ARG A 81 5.33 -13.67 -15.81
CA ARG A 81 4.17 -13.77 -14.92
C ARG A 81 3.80 -15.23 -14.64
N VAL A 82 3.75 -15.60 -13.36
CA VAL A 82 3.27 -16.91 -12.90
C VAL A 82 1.93 -16.75 -12.18
N GLU A 83 0.85 -17.07 -12.88
CA GLU A 83 -0.52 -17.03 -12.35
C GLU A 83 -0.70 -18.02 -11.19
N VAL A 84 -1.24 -17.53 -10.07
CA VAL A 84 -1.55 -18.34 -8.88
C VAL A 84 -2.90 -17.95 -8.29
N GLY A 85 -3.63 -18.94 -7.76
CA GLY A 85 -5.00 -18.75 -7.26
C GLY A 85 -5.13 -18.04 -5.91
N GLY A 86 -4.02 -17.65 -5.28
CA GLY A 86 -4.04 -16.99 -3.97
C GLY A 86 -2.65 -16.78 -3.39
N TYR A 87 -2.58 -16.05 -2.26
CA TYR A 87 -1.32 -15.70 -1.63
C TYR A 87 -0.50 -16.93 -1.22
N ASN A 88 -1.08 -17.91 -0.52
CA ASN A 88 -0.31 -19.12 -0.16
C ASN A 88 0.16 -19.92 -1.39
N ALA A 89 -0.60 -19.91 -2.49
CA ALA A 89 -0.20 -20.55 -3.73
C ALA A 89 0.98 -19.83 -4.42
N SER A 90 1.22 -18.55 -4.15
CA SER A 90 2.42 -17.83 -4.60
C SER A 90 3.67 -18.35 -3.91
N ILE A 91 3.56 -18.61 -2.61
CA ILE A 91 4.63 -19.18 -1.78
C ILE A 91 4.92 -20.61 -2.20
N ASP A 92 3.86 -21.42 -2.40
CA ASP A 92 4.01 -22.79 -2.90
C ASP A 92 4.64 -22.81 -4.32
N ALA A 93 4.43 -21.77 -5.14
CA ALA A 93 5.10 -21.66 -6.43
C ALA A 93 6.62 -21.48 -6.27
N ILE A 94 7.08 -20.71 -5.28
CA ILE A 94 8.51 -20.57 -4.98
C ILE A 94 9.07 -21.91 -4.48
N LEU A 95 8.39 -22.53 -3.51
CA LEU A 95 8.81 -23.81 -2.92
C LEU A 95 8.98 -24.91 -3.97
N ASN A 96 8.06 -24.98 -4.93
CA ASN A 96 8.08 -25.99 -6.00
C ASN A 96 8.91 -25.58 -7.22
N ASN A 97 9.76 -24.55 -7.10
CA ASN A 97 10.56 -24.02 -8.20
C ASN A 97 9.75 -23.69 -9.47
N ARG A 98 8.51 -23.25 -9.30
CA ARG A 98 7.65 -22.72 -10.39
C ARG A 98 7.81 -21.21 -10.52
N ALA A 99 8.15 -20.51 -9.44
CA ALA A 99 8.44 -19.08 -9.42
C ALA A 99 9.77 -18.79 -8.69
N ASP A 100 10.32 -17.62 -8.94
CA ASP A 100 11.55 -17.11 -8.30
C ASP A 100 11.25 -16.03 -7.26
N ALA A 101 10.13 -15.31 -7.42
CA ALA A 101 9.74 -14.21 -6.55
C ALA A 101 8.23 -14.15 -6.30
N ALA A 102 7.87 -13.68 -5.11
CA ALA A 102 6.52 -13.28 -4.71
C ALA A 102 6.59 -11.96 -3.94
N GLY A 103 5.49 -11.21 -3.94
CA GLY A 103 5.36 -10.01 -3.12
C GLY A 103 4.66 -10.30 -1.80
N GLY A 104 5.10 -9.69 -0.70
CA GLY A 104 4.46 -9.82 0.61
C GLY A 104 5.16 -9.02 1.71
N ALA A 105 4.55 -8.98 2.90
CA ALA A 105 5.13 -8.33 4.07
C ALA A 105 6.37 -9.09 4.57
N CYS A 106 7.42 -8.39 5.00
CA CYS A 106 8.69 -9.01 5.38
C CYS A 106 8.49 -10.07 6.50
N ASN A 107 7.62 -9.80 7.47
CA ASN A 107 7.30 -10.72 8.57
C ASN A 107 6.15 -11.73 8.25
N SER A 108 5.81 -11.93 6.97
CA SER A 108 4.74 -12.85 6.60
C SER A 108 5.09 -14.31 6.96
N PRO A 109 4.27 -15.00 7.79
CA PRO A 109 4.59 -16.36 8.25
C PRO A 109 4.89 -17.39 7.14
N PRO A 110 4.21 -17.37 5.97
CA PRO A 110 4.54 -18.28 4.87
C PRO A 110 5.99 -18.19 4.37
N PHE A 111 6.68 -17.06 4.55
CA PHE A 111 8.09 -16.92 4.15
C PHE A 111 9.04 -17.75 5.01
N LEU A 112 8.66 -18.12 6.24
CA LEU A 112 9.41 -19.09 7.05
C LEU A 112 9.52 -20.45 6.37
N ARG A 113 8.52 -20.84 5.57
CA ARG A 113 8.57 -22.08 4.78
C ARG A 113 9.58 -22.00 3.64
N VAL A 114 9.71 -20.83 3.01
CA VAL A 114 10.68 -20.59 1.93
C VAL A 114 12.09 -20.60 2.49
N ASP A 115 12.29 -19.93 3.62
CA ASP A 115 13.57 -19.89 4.35
C ASP A 115 14.04 -21.30 4.74
N ALA A 116 13.13 -22.11 5.32
CA ALA A 116 13.41 -23.49 5.69
C ALA A 116 13.53 -24.47 4.49
N SER A 117 13.26 -24.02 3.26
CA SER A 117 13.34 -24.87 2.07
C SER A 117 14.77 -24.94 1.53
N PRO A 118 15.12 -25.96 0.72
CA PRO A 118 16.44 -26.03 0.08
C PRO A 118 16.78 -24.84 -0.82
N ARG A 119 15.76 -24.06 -1.25
CA ARG A 119 15.97 -22.87 -2.10
C ARG A 119 16.39 -21.64 -1.29
N GLY A 120 16.11 -21.63 0.01
CA GLY A 120 16.31 -20.50 0.92
C GLY A 120 15.46 -19.26 0.56
N LEU A 121 15.47 -18.27 1.45
CA LEU A 121 14.79 -16.99 1.27
C LEU A 121 15.80 -15.85 1.14
N ARG A 122 15.49 -14.87 0.29
CA ARG A 122 16.19 -13.59 0.24
C ARG A 122 15.20 -12.45 -0.03
N PHE A 123 15.39 -11.35 0.66
CA PHE A 123 14.76 -10.06 0.36
C PHE A 123 15.73 -9.19 -0.44
N PRO A 124 15.42 -8.79 -1.68
CA PRO A 124 16.23 -7.85 -2.45
C PRO A 124 16.18 -6.45 -1.82
N ALA A 125 17.30 -5.73 -1.84
CA ALA A 125 17.37 -4.35 -1.37
C ALA A 125 16.72 -3.39 -2.38
N LEU A 126 16.13 -2.31 -1.86
CA LEU A 126 15.72 -1.13 -2.63
C LEU A 126 16.40 0.09 -2.01
N PRO A 127 17.64 0.42 -2.44
CA PRO A 127 18.41 1.49 -1.83
C PRO A 127 17.70 2.85 -1.78
N HIS A 128 18.03 3.69 -0.80
CA HIS A 128 17.36 4.99 -0.66
C HIS A 128 18.13 6.16 -1.29
N ASP A 129 19.28 5.90 -1.90
CA ASP A 129 20.16 6.88 -2.54
C ASP A 129 19.78 7.21 -4.00
N ASP A 130 18.88 6.44 -4.61
CA ASP A 130 18.32 6.72 -5.94
C ASP A 130 16.95 7.42 -5.84
N ALA A 131 16.99 8.76 -5.82
CA ALA A 131 15.80 9.60 -5.75
C ALA A 131 14.85 9.42 -6.96
N GLU A 132 15.37 9.08 -8.14
CA GLU A 132 14.55 8.84 -9.33
C GLU A 132 13.83 7.49 -9.25
N ALA A 133 14.49 6.45 -8.74
CA ALA A 133 13.85 5.17 -8.45
C ALA A 133 12.74 5.31 -7.41
N ILE A 134 12.99 6.07 -6.34
CA ILE A 134 11.98 6.40 -5.34
C ILE A 134 10.80 7.14 -5.98
N ALA A 135 11.07 8.12 -6.84
CA ALA A 135 10.03 8.86 -7.54
C ALA A 135 9.17 7.94 -8.45
N ARG A 136 9.78 7.00 -9.17
CA ARG A 136 9.05 6.01 -10.01
C ARG A 136 8.09 5.14 -9.20
N VAL A 137 8.55 4.63 -8.05
CA VAL A 137 7.69 3.85 -7.13
C VAL A 137 6.55 4.72 -6.61
N ARG A 138 6.87 5.93 -6.12
CA ARG A 138 5.88 6.84 -5.50
C ARG A 138 4.90 7.45 -6.49
N GLN A 139 5.27 7.58 -7.76
CA GLN A 139 4.35 8.02 -8.82
C GLN A 139 3.22 7.00 -9.00
N ARG A 140 3.52 5.70 -8.83
CA ARG A 140 2.52 4.63 -8.84
C ARG A 140 1.80 4.48 -7.50
N LEU A 141 2.53 4.48 -6.38
CA LEU A 141 1.93 4.36 -5.04
C LEU A 141 2.46 5.47 -4.13
N PRO A 142 1.81 6.65 -4.09
CA PRO A 142 2.30 7.79 -3.31
C PRO A 142 2.37 7.55 -1.80
N TRP A 143 1.65 6.54 -1.30
CA TRP A 143 1.65 6.11 0.10
C TRP A 143 2.76 5.10 0.42
N TYR A 144 3.53 4.64 -0.57
CA TYR A 144 4.74 3.86 -0.33
C TYR A 144 5.89 4.80 0.01
N VAL A 145 6.51 4.58 1.16
CA VAL A 145 7.58 5.42 1.70
C VAL A 145 8.85 4.59 1.86
N PRO A 146 10.03 5.18 1.65
CA PRO A 146 11.30 4.54 2.03
C PRO A 146 11.27 4.10 3.49
N HIS A 147 11.79 2.91 3.76
CA HIS A 147 11.78 2.28 5.08
C HIS A 147 12.97 1.33 5.25
N ILE A 148 13.47 1.20 6.47
CA ILE A 148 14.50 0.21 6.80
C ILE A 148 13.80 -0.87 7.61
N ALA A 149 13.72 -2.08 7.05
CA ALA A 149 13.11 -3.22 7.71
C ALA A 149 14.15 -3.96 8.56
N PHE A 150 13.82 -4.18 9.82
CA PHE A 150 14.59 -4.93 10.82
C PHE A 150 13.89 -6.24 11.22
N GLU A 151 12.60 -6.39 10.92
CA GLU A 151 11.80 -7.57 11.31
C GLU A 151 11.35 -8.40 10.10
N GLY A 152 11.83 -9.64 10.03
CA GLY A 152 11.53 -10.62 8.98
C GLY A 152 12.57 -11.74 8.95
N PRO A 153 12.26 -12.92 8.39
CA PRO A 153 13.25 -13.98 8.21
C PRO A 153 14.40 -13.51 7.31
N THR A 154 15.62 -13.97 7.56
CA THR A 154 16.83 -13.63 6.75
C THR A 154 17.21 -12.14 6.67
N LEU A 155 16.47 -11.22 7.31
CA LEU A 155 16.84 -9.81 7.33
C LEU A 155 18.09 -9.61 8.19
N PRO A 156 19.04 -8.76 7.75
CA PRO A 156 20.24 -8.46 8.51
C PRO A 156 19.91 -7.62 9.76
N ALA A 157 20.77 -7.71 10.77
CA ALA A 157 20.58 -6.99 12.04
C ALA A 157 20.69 -5.46 11.88
N GLU A 158 21.52 -5.02 10.93
CA GLU A 158 21.67 -3.62 10.52
C GLU A 158 20.46 -3.07 9.73
N GLY A 159 19.51 -3.94 9.35
CA GLY A 159 18.32 -3.60 8.60
C GLY A 159 18.53 -3.60 7.08
N LEU A 160 17.41 -3.67 6.35
CA LEU A 160 17.39 -3.67 4.88
C LEU A 160 16.59 -2.48 4.36
N GLU A 161 17.18 -1.71 3.46
CA GLU A 161 16.47 -0.64 2.74
C GLU A 161 15.41 -1.22 1.81
N VAL A 162 14.16 -0.83 2.04
CA VAL A 162 12.96 -1.27 1.33
C VAL A 162 11.93 -0.13 1.26
N PHE A 163 10.74 -0.42 0.77
CA PHE A 163 9.57 0.45 0.92
C PHE A 163 8.59 -0.15 1.92
N THR A 164 7.75 0.70 2.50
CA THR A 164 6.62 0.27 3.33
C THR A 164 5.44 1.21 3.13
N SER A 165 4.30 0.82 3.67
CA SER A 165 3.09 1.63 3.81
C SER A 165 2.40 1.28 5.12
N ALA A 166 1.40 2.07 5.51
CA ALA A 166 0.62 1.75 6.70
C ALA A 166 -0.06 0.38 6.54
N TYR A 167 0.33 -0.60 7.34
CA TYR A 167 -0.28 -1.92 7.35
C TYR A 167 -0.14 -2.60 8.70
N PRO A 168 -1.26 -2.90 9.38
CA PRO A 168 -2.63 -2.48 9.06
C PRO A 168 -2.83 -0.95 9.09
N LEU A 169 -3.82 -0.46 8.33
CA LEU A 169 -4.32 0.90 8.40
C LEU A 169 -5.76 0.88 8.91
N LEU A 170 -6.01 1.47 10.07
CA LEU A 170 -7.35 1.59 10.63
C LEU A 170 -8.11 2.72 9.91
N VAL A 171 -9.27 2.38 9.38
CA VAL A 171 -10.10 3.29 8.57
C VAL A 171 -11.57 3.27 9.00
N GLY A 172 -12.25 4.37 8.71
CA GLY A 172 -13.70 4.52 8.78
C GLY A 172 -14.22 5.22 7.52
N LEU A 173 -15.48 5.62 7.55
CA LEU A 173 -16.07 6.52 6.55
C LEU A 173 -16.16 7.94 7.13
N ASP A 174 -16.40 8.93 6.30
CA ASP A 174 -16.72 10.30 6.75
C ASP A 174 -17.98 10.37 7.63
N THR A 175 -18.90 9.42 7.47
CA THR A 175 -20.11 9.28 8.29
C THR A 175 -19.91 8.42 9.54
N SER A 176 -18.70 7.92 9.82
CA SER A 176 -18.45 7.21 11.07
C SER A 176 -18.67 8.15 12.27
N GLU A 177 -19.24 7.63 13.36
CA GLU A 177 -19.55 8.49 14.51
C GLU A 177 -18.26 9.06 15.13
N GLU A 178 -18.17 10.39 15.23
CA GLU A 178 -16.99 11.08 15.75
C GLU A 178 -16.59 10.57 17.13
N ALA A 179 -17.55 10.37 18.04
CA ALA A 179 -17.31 9.91 19.40
C ALA A 179 -16.72 8.50 19.45
N MET A 180 -17.20 7.59 18.59
CA MET A 180 -16.66 6.24 18.45
C MET A 180 -15.22 6.32 17.96
N VAL A 181 -14.97 7.05 16.86
CA VAL A 181 -13.64 7.17 16.27
C VAL A 181 -12.63 7.78 17.25
N TYR A 182 -13.00 8.89 17.90
CA TYR A 182 -12.19 9.52 18.94
C TYR A 182 -11.83 8.52 20.05
N SER A 183 -12.83 7.78 20.55
CA SER A 183 -12.65 6.82 21.63
C SER A 183 -11.74 5.66 21.22
N THR A 184 -11.89 5.13 19.99
CA THR A 184 -11.02 4.06 19.46
C THR A 184 -9.57 4.51 19.39
N VAL A 185 -9.30 5.68 18.79
CA VAL A 185 -7.92 6.19 18.68
C VAL A 185 -7.34 6.47 20.07
N LYS A 186 -8.13 7.02 20.99
CA LYS A 186 -7.73 7.28 22.38
C LYS A 186 -7.40 6.01 23.15
N ILE A 187 -8.22 4.97 23.03
CA ILE A 187 -7.97 3.68 23.69
C ILE A 187 -6.70 3.03 23.13
N MET A 188 -6.56 2.99 21.80
CA MET A 188 -5.37 2.45 21.14
C MET A 188 -4.09 3.16 21.59
N HIS A 189 -4.13 4.49 21.76
CA HIS A 189 -2.97 5.23 22.24
C HIS A 189 -2.68 4.96 23.72
N ARG A 190 -3.68 5.13 24.59
CA ARG A 190 -3.48 5.11 26.05
C ARG A 190 -3.14 3.73 26.60
N HIS A 191 -3.61 2.68 25.94
CA HIS A 191 -3.41 1.29 26.37
C HIS A 191 -2.36 0.56 25.52
N TYR A 192 -1.52 1.30 24.76
CA TYR A 192 -0.47 0.69 23.94
C TYR A 192 0.42 -0.28 24.75
N GLU A 193 0.85 0.11 25.94
CA GLU A 193 1.68 -0.74 26.81
C GLU A 193 1.01 -2.07 27.19
N GLU A 194 -0.32 -2.13 27.21
CA GLU A 194 -1.07 -3.34 27.55
C GLU A 194 -1.13 -4.33 26.39
N TYR A 195 -1.12 -3.85 25.14
CA TYR A 195 -1.24 -4.72 23.96
C TYR A 195 0.02 -4.83 23.10
N LYS A 196 1.10 -4.08 23.38
CA LYS A 196 2.32 -4.03 22.55
C LYS A 196 2.95 -5.40 22.28
N ASP A 197 2.74 -6.39 23.16
CA ASP A 197 3.30 -7.73 23.04
C ASP A 197 2.30 -8.75 22.43
N SER A 198 1.12 -8.30 22.00
CA SER A 198 0.05 -9.18 21.50
C SER A 198 0.27 -9.68 20.07
N ALA A 199 1.08 -8.97 19.28
CA ALA A 199 1.40 -9.36 17.91
C ALA A 199 2.72 -8.75 17.44
N PRO A 200 3.51 -9.46 16.60
CA PRO A 200 4.62 -8.87 15.87
C PRO A 200 4.18 -7.63 15.09
N GLY A 201 5.01 -6.60 15.06
CA GLY A 201 4.68 -5.33 14.43
C GLY A 201 3.75 -4.39 15.22
N ALA A 202 3.29 -4.74 16.42
CA ALA A 202 2.40 -3.88 17.21
C ALA A 202 3.02 -2.50 17.54
N MET A 203 4.35 -2.40 17.62
CA MET A 203 5.06 -1.13 17.82
C MET A 203 4.76 -0.07 16.76
N GLY A 204 4.36 -0.50 15.55
CA GLY A 204 3.96 0.40 14.49
C GLY A 204 2.74 1.27 14.80
N TRP A 205 1.93 0.90 15.82
CA TRP A 205 0.78 1.67 16.27
C TRP A 205 1.12 2.87 17.16
N THR A 206 2.38 3.02 17.57
CA THR A 206 2.79 4.16 18.40
C THR A 206 2.57 5.49 17.68
N PHE A 207 2.30 6.55 18.45
CA PHE A 207 1.98 7.86 17.90
C PHE A 207 3.14 8.50 17.13
N ALA A 208 4.38 8.28 17.60
CA ALA A 208 5.60 8.67 16.91
C ALA A 208 5.74 8.07 15.49
N ARG A 209 4.95 7.05 15.16
CA ARG A 209 5.00 6.34 13.88
C ARG A 209 3.82 6.64 12.95
N GLN A 210 2.90 7.54 13.30
CA GLN A 210 1.66 7.78 12.53
C GLN A 210 1.83 8.43 11.14
N LYS A 211 3.03 8.93 10.79
CA LYS A 211 3.37 9.56 9.50
C LYS A 211 2.27 10.51 8.97
N LEU A 212 1.67 11.32 9.86
CA LEU A 212 0.47 12.13 9.57
C LEU A 212 0.65 13.07 8.37
N GLU A 213 1.85 13.60 8.19
CA GLU A 213 2.21 14.55 7.12
C GLU A 213 2.39 13.88 5.74
N GLN A 214 2.42 12.55 5.67
CA GLN A 214 2.61 11.78 4.45
C GLN A 214 1.39 10.94 4.07
N ALA A 215 0.30 11.02 4.84
CA ALA A 215 -0.91 10.26 4.58
C ALA A 215 -1.50 10.65 3.21
N PHE A 216 -1.97 9.63 2.47
CA PHE A 216 -2.69 9.81 1.21
C PHE A 216 -4.22 9.71 1.36
N LEU A 217 -4.69 9.61 2.60
CA LEU A 217 -6.10 9.60 2.97
C LEU A 217 -6.37 10.78 3.92
N PRO A 218 -7.53 11.44 3.84
CA PRO A 218 -7.94 12.37 4.87
C PRO A 218 -8.20 11.62 6.18
N PHE A 219 -7.87 12.23 7.31
CA PHE A 219 -8.16 11.70 8.64
C PHE A 219 -9.60 12.00 9.05
N HIS A 220 -10.15 11.11 9.88
CA HIS A 220 -11.47 11.31 10.46
C HIS A 220 -11.43 12.43 11.52
N GLU A 221 -12.48 13.24 11.63
CA GLU A 221 -12.51 14.37 12.58
C GLU A 221 -12.32 13.92 14.04
N GLY A 222 -12.90 12.79 14.44
CA GLY A 222 -12.66 12.19 15.76
C GLY A 222 -11.20 11.81 16.03
N ALA A 223 -10.47 11.36 15.00
CA ALA A 223 -9.04 11.05 15.09
C ALA A 223 -8.23 12.35 15.18
N ILE A 224 -8.53 13.32 14.31
CA ILE A 224 -7.91 14.67 14.31
C ILE A 224 -8.06 15.33 15.68
N ARG A 225 -9.26 15.27 16.27
CA ARG A 225 -9.54 15.80 17.60
C ARG A 225 -8.60 15.21 18.65
N TYR A 226 -8.41 13.90 18.63
CA TYR A 226 -7.52 13.25 19.59
C TYR A 226 -6.04 13.54 19.30
N PHE A 227 -5.60 13.57 18.04
CA PHE A 227 -4.23 13.96 17.67
C PHE A 227 -3.92 15.41 18.09
N LYS A 228 -4.89 16.32 18.05
CA LYS A 228 -4.75 17.68 18.59
C LYS A 228 -4.61 17.68 20.11
N GLU A 229 -5.43 16.89 20.83
CA GLU A 229 -5.35 16.73 22.28
C GLU A 229 -4.00 16.14 22.73
N SER A 230 -3.43 15.23 21.95
CA SER A 230 -2.13 14.61 22.22
C SER A 230 -0.92 15.40 21.71
N GLY A 231 -1.13 16.53 21.02
CA GLY A 231 -0.04 17.36 20.48
C GLY A 231 0.63 16.85 19.20
N GLU A 232 0.09 15.80 18.56
CA GLU A 232 0.65 15.20 17.33
C GLU A 232 0.17 15.89 16.05
N TRP A 233 -0.95 16.63 16.12
CA TRP A 233 -1.54 17.25 14.93
C TRP A 233 -0.83 18.55 14.53
N THR A 234 0.18 18.44 13.66
CA THR A 234 0.98 19.57 13.19
C THR A 234 0.28 20.41 12.11
N PRO A 235 0.72 21.66 11.86
CA PRO A 235 0.25 22.44 10.71
C PRO A 235 0.51 21.76 9.36
N ALA A 236 1.61 21.03 9.22
CA ALA A 236 1.92 20.26 8.02
C ALA A 236 0.95 19.08 7.84
N ALA A 237 0.60 18.37 8.92
CA ALA A 237 -0.44 17.34 8.89
C ALA A 237 -1.81 17.93 8.51
N ALA A 238 -2.16 19.09 9.06
CA ALA A 238 -3.39 19.80 8.70
C ALA A 238 -3.43 20.18 7.20
N ALA A 239 -2.32 20.71 6.67
CA ALA A 239 -2.21 21.06 5.26
C ALA A 239 -2.30 19.82 4.34
N GLN A 240 -1.64 18.72 4.72
CA GLN A 240 -1.73 17.47 3.97
C GLN A 240 -3.16 16.90 3.99
N ASN A 241 -3.82 16.94 5.15
CA ASN A 241 -5.22 16.51 5.28
C ASN A 241 -6.16 17.33 4.39
N ALA A 242 -5.97 18.65 4.31
CA ALA A 242 -6.76 19.52 3.44
C ALA A 242 -6.59 19.16 1.95
N LYS A 243 -5.36 18.83 1.51
CA LYS A 243 -5.11 18.33 0.14
C LYS A 243 -5.85 17.01 -0.13
N ASN A 244 -5.84 16.10 0.84
CA ASN A 244 -6.52 14.81 0.70
C ASN A 244 -8.05 14.97 0.65
N LEU A 245 -8.62 15.88 1.46
CA LEU A 245 -10.04 16.24 1.40
C LEU A 245 -10.40 16.85 0.04
N HIS A 246 -9.58 17.78 -0.46
CA HIS A 246 -9.77 18.38 -1.78
C HIS A 246 -9.77 17.33 -2.88
N ARG A 247 -8.81 16.39 -2.86
CA ARG A 247 -8.77 15.27 -3.80
C ARG A 247 -10.06 14.45 -3.79
N GLN A 248 -10.56 14.08 -2.61
CA GLN A 248 -11.81 13.32 -2.52
C GLN A 248 -13.02 14.12 -3.03
N ALA A 249 -13.05 15.43 -2.79
CA ALA A 249 -14.10 16.29 -3.33
C ALA A 249 -14.11 16.30 -4.87
N ILE A 250 -12.93 16.41 -5.51
CA ILE A 250 -12.79 16.34 -6.97
C ILE A 250 -13.28 14.97 -7.50
N LEU A 251 -12.88 13.87 -6.87
CA LEU A 251 -13.31 12.53 -7.26
C LEU A 251 -14.82 12.36 -7.13
N LYS A 252 -15.43 12.86 -6.04
CA LYS A 252 -16.87 12.81 -5.83
C LYS A 252 -17.64 13.65 -6.85
N GLN A 253 -17.17 14.87 -7.12
CA GLN A 253 -17.78 15.75 -8.12
C GLN A 253 -17.72 15.12 -9.52
N ALA A 254 -16.58 14.56 -9.89
CA ALA A 254 -16.42 13.85 -11.17
C ALA A 254 -17.38 12.66 -11.26
N TRP A 255 -17.50 11.89 -10.19
CA TRP A 255 -18.41 10.75 -10.13
C TRP A 255 -19.88 11.17 -10.30
N ASP A 256 -20.31 12.19 -9.56
CA ASP A 256 -21.70 12.69 -9.61
C ASP A 256 -22.07 13.25 -10.99
N ALA A 257 -21.12 13.87 -11.68
CA ALA A 257 -21.30 14.34 -13.06
C ALA A 257 -21.28 13.19 -14.09
N PHE A 258 -20.50 12.14 -13.84
CA PHE A 258 -20.32 11.01 -14.74
C PHE A 258 -21.51 10.04 -14.72
N VAL A 259 -21.99 9.65 -13.54
CA VAL A 259 -22.99 8.58 -13.37
C VAL A 259 -24.27 8.79 -14.22
N PRO A 260 -24.84 10.01 -14.35
CA PRO A 260 -26.06 10.23 -15.16
C PRO A 260 -25.87 9.99 -16.66
N VAL A 261 -24.65 10.06 -17.16
CA VAL A 261 -24.31 9.92 -18.59
C VAL A 261 -23.47 8.67 -18.89
N ALA A 262 -23.24 7.84 -17.86
CA ALA A 262 -22.37 6.67 -17.96
C ALA A 262 -23.00 5.56 -18.81
N PRO A 263 -22.19 4.77 -19.54
CA PRO A 263 -22.66 3.55 -20.19
C PRO A 263 -23.25 2.55 -19.19
N ASP A 264 -24.23 1.76 -19.62
CA ASP A 264 -24.82 0.72 -18.77
C ASP A 264 -23.99 -0.57 -18.74
N ASP A 265 -23.23 -0.87 -19.80
CA ASP A 265 -22.32 -2.02 -19.81
C ASP A 265 -21.21 -1.84 -18.77
N TYR A 266 -20.95 -2.90 -18.00
CA TYR A 266 -20.00 -2.86 -16.90
C TYR A 266 -18.58 -2.47 -17.33
N ARG A 267 -18.09 -3.02 -18.45
CA ARG A 267 -16.72 -2.78 -18.92
C ARG A 267 -16.60 -1.40 -19.54
N ASP A 268 -17.61 -0.96 -20.27
CA ASP A 268 -17.62 0.37 -20.86
C ASP A 268 -17.80 1.45 -19.79
N PHE A 269 -18.59 1.18 -18.74
CA PHE A 269 -18.69 2.02 -17.54
C PHE A 269 -17.32 2.19 -16.89
N GLU A 270 -16.62 1.10 -16.60
CA GLU A 270 -15.30 1.12 -15.96
C GLU A 270 -14.32 1.96 -16.78
N LYS A 271 -14.20 1.69 -18.08
CA LYS A 271 -13.30 2.45 -18.98
C LYS A 271 -13.65 3.93 -19.03
N ALA A 272 -14.94 4.26 -19.22
CA ALA A 272 -15.39 5.64 -19.31
C ALA A 272 -15.18 6.38 -17.99
N TRP A 273 -15.40 5.71 -16.85
CA TRP A 273 -15.12 6.26 -15.54
C TRP A 273 -13.63 6.57 -15.34
N LEU A 274 -12.75 5.64 -15.71
CA LEU A 274 -11.30 5.86 -15.60
C LEU A 274 -10.87 7.10 -16.39
N VAL A 275 -11.39 7.31 -17.60
CA VAL A 275 -11.14 8.52 -18.39
C VAL A 275 -11.68 9.77 -17.67
N ALA A 276 -12.94 9.78 -17.27
CA ALA A 276 -13.57 10.94 -16.60
C ALA A 276 -12.83 11.33 -15.31
N ARG A 277 -12.44 10.32 -14.51
CA ARG A 277 -11.64 10.48 -13.29
C ARG A 277 -10.29 11.12 -13.60
N LEU A 278 -9.55 10.60 -14.58
CA LEU A 278 -8.23 11.13 -14.96
C LEU A 278 -8.33 12.58 -15.40
N THR A 279 -9.28 12.89 -16.29
CA THR A 279 -9.52 14.27 -16.75
C THR A 279 -9.82 15.22 -15.58
N ALA A 280 -10.64 14.80 -14.62
CA ALA A 280 -10.97 15.63 -13.45
C ALA A 280 -9.76 15.87 -12.54
N LEU A 281 -8.94 14.85 -12.31
CA LEU A 281 -7.71 14.97 -11.50
C LEU A 281 -6.66 15.85 -12.18
N GLU A 282 -6.47 15.70 -13.50
CA GLU A 282 -5.54 16.52 -14.29
C GLU A 282 -5.97 17.99 -14.31
N ALA A 283 -7.27 18.26 -14.53
CA ALA A 283 -7.81 19.61 -14.50
C ALA A 283 -7.62 20.29 -13.13
N ALA A 284 -7.57 19.51 -12.05
CA ALA A 284 -7.30 19.98 -10.69
C ALA A 284 -5.79 20.02 -10.34
N GLY A 285 -4.89 19.64 -11.26
CA GLY A 285 -3.45 19.58 -11.01
C GLY A 285 -3.03 18.52 -9.99
N LEU A 286 -3.83 17.45 -9.84
CA LEU A 286 -3.60 16.38 -8.87
C LEU A 286 -2.94 15.17 -9.54
N VAL A 287 -2.12 14.42 -8.78
CA VAL A 287 -1.56 13.13 -9.23
C VAL A 287 -2.68 12.18 -9.64
N THR A 288 -2.56 11.58 -10.81
CA THR A 288 -3.67 10.83 -11.44
C THR A 288 -3.71 9.35 -11.05
N LEU A 289 -2.57 8.79 -10.64
CA LEU A 289 -2.38 7.34 -10.42
C LEU A 289 -2.67 6.50 -11.68
N ALA A 290 -2.45 7.05 -12.87
CA ALA A 290 -2.74 6.36 -14.13
C ALA A 290 -1.91 5.08 -14.31
N ASP A 291 -0.64 5.10 -13.91
CA ASP A 291 0.29 3.97 -14.05
C ASP A 291 0.15 2.91 -12.93
N SER A 292 -0.82 3.11 -12.04
CA SER A 292 -1.09 2.26 -10.87
C SER A 292 -2.19 1.23 -11.13
N LEU A 293 -2.72 1.19 -12.36
CA LEU A 293 -3.91 0.44 -12.79
C LEU A 293 -3.57 -0.57 -13.87
#